data_AF-A0A0D2H1V7-F1
#
_entry.id   AF-A0A0D2H1V7-F1
#
_cell.length_a   1.000
_cell.length_b   1.000
_cell.length_c   1.000
_cell.angle_alpha   90.00
_cell.angle_beta   90.00
_cell.angle_gamma   90.00
#
_symmetry.space_group_name_H-M   'P 1'
#
loop_
_entity.id
_entity.type
_entity.pdbx_description
1 polymer ?
#
loop_
_entity_poly.entity_id
_entity_poly.type
_entity_poly.pdbx_seq_one_letter_code
_entity_poly.pdbx_strand_id
1 'polypeptide(L)'
;MPKPRSSQRPLSTSSSIPLTFTDSLPLPTIIVFDLDYTLWPFWVDTHVSAPVKPQTSTPGGFNTHMLDRWGESFGFYSEVPQILAAARDKGIVMSLASRTHAPDLARDMLKGLHVPASPQSESGETPGTKPLRAIDFFTHPQIYPGSKTTHFRHLQTQLSKSPPSSAAGGPGHGQGGRKIPFDEMLFFDDEGRNRNVETELGVTFYLVPDGVDKEQVDRGVWEWRKRRGITPNDLRNERVAELEG
;
A
#
# COMPACT_ATOMS: atom_id res chain seq x y z
N MET A 1 -19.97 -51.73 -10.45
CA MET A 1 -19.07 -50.58 -10.69
C MET A 1 -19.41 -49.48 -9.68
N PRO A 2 -18.50 -49.06 -8.79
CA PRO A 2 -18.75 -47.96 -7.87
C PRO A 2 -18.59 -46.61 -8.59
N LYS A 3 -19.55 -45.69 -8.36
CA LYS A 3 -19.51 -44.32 -8.92
C LYS A 3 -18.37 -43.52 -8.27
N PRO A 4 -17.64 -42.68 -9.02
CA PRO A 4 -16.59 -41.85 -8.45
C PRO A 4 -17.21 -40.77 -7.55
N ARG A 5 -16.75 -40.70 -6.30
CA ARG A 5 -17.00 -39.57 -5.41
C ARG A 5 -16.29 -38.35 -6.01
N SER A 6 -17.06 -37.40 -6.50
CA SER A 6 -16.58 -36.06 -6.79
C SER A 6 -16.10 -35.44 -5.47
N SER A 7 -14.78 -35.35 -5.30
CA SER A 7 -14.17 -34.53 -4.27
C SER A 7 -14.40 -33.07 -4.65
N GLN A 8 -15.41 -32.45 -4.03
CA GLN A 8 -15.52 -31.00 -4.06
C GLN A 8 -14.28 -30.42 -3.39
N ARG A 9 -13.36 -29.93 -4.22
CA ARG A 9 -12.26 -29.06 -3.82
C ARG A 9 -12.93 -27.82 -3.21
N PRO A 10 -12.60 -27.41 -1.96
CA PRO A 10 -13.16 -26.19 -1.42
C PRO A 10 -12.78 -25.02 -2.33
N LEU A 11 -13.79 -24.21 -2.68
CA LEU A 11 -13.61 -22.97 -3.41
C LEU A 11 -12.61 -22.11 -2.63
N SER A 12 -11.42 -21.90 -3.18
CA SER A 12 -10.46 -20.95 -2.62
C SER A 12 -11.07 -19.56 -2.76
N THR A 13 -11.59 -19.01 -1.67
CA THR A 13 -11.85 -17.57 -1.56
C THR A 13 -10.49 -16.90 -1.59
N SER A 14 -10.00 -16.51 -2.77
CA SER A 14 -8.75 -15.76 -2.89
C SER A 14 -9.00 -14.37 -2.30
N SER A 15 -8.73 -14.22 -1.01
CA SER A 15 -8.76 -12.92 -0.34
C SER A 15 -7.89 -11.94 -1.14
N SER A 16 -8.41 -10.72 -1.32
CA SER A 16 -7.68 -9.58 -1.88
C SER A 16 -6.78 -8.90 -0.83
N ILE A 17 -6.80 -9.40 0.42
CA ILE A 17 -6.03 -8.88 1.54
C ILE A 17 -4.71 -9.67 1.68
N PRO A 18 -3.55 -8.99 1.80
CA PRO A 18 -2.27 -9.64 2.10
C PRO A 18 -2.35 -10.52 3.36
N LEU A 19 -1.80 -11.73 3.31
CA LEU A 19 -1.88 -12.69 4.42
C LEU A 19 -1.21 -12.14 5.69
N THR A 20 -0.08 -11.46 5.51
CA THR A 20 0.70 -10.83 6.59
C THR A 20 -0.06 -9.76 7.36
N PHE A 21 -1.14 -9.20 6.81
CA PHE A 21 -1.99 -8.25 7.53
C PHE A 21 -2.96 -8.94 8.51
N THR A 22 -3.10 -10.25 8.42
CA THR A 22 -4.09 -11.03 9.18
C THR A 22 -3.49 -12.08 10.10
N ASP A 23 -2.16 -12.16 10.16
CA ASP A 23 -1.44 -13.24 10.82
C ASP A 23 -0.96 -12.89 12.24
N SER A 24 -1.49 -11.82 12.84
CA SER A 24 -1.22 -11.31 14.20
C SER A 24 0.22 -10.87 14.51
N LEU A 25 1.17 -11.23 13.67
CA LEU A 25 2.57 -10.85 13.82
C LEU A 25 2.80 -9.34 13.57
N PRO A 26 3.88 -8.76 14.13
CA PRO A 26 4.20 -7.34 13.96
C PRO A 26 4.21 -6.86 12.51
N LEU A 27 3.72 -5.64 12.29
CA LEU A 27 3.62 -4.96 11.01
C LEU A 27 4.50 -3.70 10.98
N PRO A 28 4.95 -3.24 9.79
CA PRO A 28 5.63 -1.96 9.65
C PRO A 28 4.74 -0.81 10.15
N THR A 29 5.34 0.12 10.90
CA THR A 29 4.64 1.33 11.33
C THR A 29 4.21 2.18 10.11
N ILE A 30 5.06 2.22 9.07
CA ILE A 30 4.76 2.91 7.82
C ILE A 30 5.18 2.09 6.61
N ILE A 31 4.31 2.06 5.60
CA ILE A 31 4.64 1.59 4.26
C ILE A 31 4.74 2.80 3.33
N VAL A 32 5.86 2.91 2.63
CA VAL A 32 6.09 3.93 1.61
C VAL A 32 6.07 3.24 0.25
N PHE A 33 5.46 3.88 -0.73
CA PHE A 33 5.43 3.40 -2.11
C PHE A 33 6.10 4.43 -3.04
N ASP A 34 6.80 3.97 -4.06
CA ASP A 34 6.93 4.76 -5.29
C ASP A 34 5.56 4.87 -6.00
N LEU A 35 5.48 5.65 -7.08
CA LEU A 35 4.31 5.79 -7.92
C LEU A 35 4.42 4.98 -9.20
N ASP A 36 5.24 5.47 -10.13
CA ASP A 36 5.37 4.91 -11.48
C ASP A 36 5.91 3.49 -11.40
N TYR A 37 5.30 2.56 -12.15
CA TYR A 37 5.57 1.11 -12.12
C TYR A 37 5.50 0.42 -10.76
N THR A 38 5.01 1.11 -9.73
CA THR A 38 4.81 0.55 -8.39
C THR A 38 3.32 0.50 -8.03
N LEU A 39 2.62 1.65 -8.07
CA LEU A 39 1.17 1.70 -7.86
C LEU A 39 0.38 1.63 -9.17
N TRP A 40 0.98 2.04 -10.29
CA TRP A 40 0.37 1.99 -11.62
C TRP A 40 1.39 1.62 -12.72
N PRO A 41 0.96 1.04 -13.85
CA PRO A 41 1.87 0.46 -14.85
C PRO A 41 2.36 1.47 -15.91
N PHE A 42 2.73 2.69 -15.50
CA PHE A 42 3.19 3.74 -16.42
C PHE A 42 4.03 4.82 -15.71
N TRP A 43 4.87 5.54 -16.45
CA TRP A 43 5.41 6.84 -16.03
C TRP A 43 4.40 7.96 -16.27
N VAL A 44 3.99 8.64 -15.21
CA VAL A 44 2.99 9.72 -15.26
C VAL A 44 3.46 10.95 -16.05
N ASP A 45 4.75 11.24 -16.07
CA ASP A 45 5.31 12.40 -16.79
C ASP A 45 5.58 12.13 -18.28
N THR A 46 5.44 10.89 -18.72
CA THR A 46 5.76 10.45 -20.09
C THR A 46 4.52 9.98 -20.83
N HIS A 47 3.71 9.13 -20.20
CA HIS A 47 2.59 8.47 -20.87
C HIS A 47 1.27 9.23 -20.75
N VAL A 48 1.11 10.09 -19.74
CA VAL A 48 -0.17 10.74 -19.44
C VAL A 48 -0.18 12.18 -19.96
N SER A 49 -1.19 12.54 -20.76
CA SER A 49 -1.35 13.91 -21.26
C SER A 49 -2.40 14.69 -20.47
N ALA A 50 -1.96 15.69 -19.68
CA ALA A 50 -2.84 16.60 -18.94
C ALA A 50 -3.78 17.43 -19.87
N PRO A 51 -4.96 17.86 -19.39
CA PRO A 51 -5.53 17.57 -18.08
C PRO A 51 -6.12 16.16 -17.98
N VAL A 52 -6.21 15.63 -16.77
CA VAL A 52 -6.85 14.34 -16.47
C VAL A 52 -8.21 14.56 -15.80
N LYS A 53 -9.12 13.61 -15.99
CA LYS A 53 -10.44 13.57 -15.33
C LYS A 53 -10.80 12.15 -14.90
N PRO A 54 -11.61 11.96 -13.84
CA PRO A 54 -12.15 10.65 -13.50
C PRO A 54 -12.84 9.98 -14.70
N GLN A 55 -12.56 8.70 -14.92
CA GLN A 55 -13.38 7.89 -15.80
C GLN A 55 -14.74 7.69 -15.11
N THR A 56 -15.84 7.87 -15.85
CA THR A 56 -17.17 7.67 -15.28
C THR A 56 -17.26 6.27 -14.67
N SER A 57 -17.54 6.19 -13.36
CA SER A 57 -17.66 4.91 -12.67
C SER A 57 -18.85 4.11 -13.22
N THR A 58 -18.67 2.80 -13.37
CA THR A 58 -19.79 1.89 -13.59
C THR A 58 -20.80 2.01 -12.43
N PRO A 59 -22.11 1.87 -12.67
CA PRO A 59 -23.09 1.77 -11.60
C PRO A 59 -22.66 0.71 -10.57
N GLY A 60 -22.64 1.07 -9.29
CA GLY A 60 -22.22 0.21 -8.18
C GLY A 60 -20.70 0.14 -7.90
N GLY A 61 -19.86 0.67 -8.79
CA GLY A 61 -18.40 0.69 -8.65
C GLY A 61 -17.84 2.03 -8.16
N PHE A 62 -16.55 2.02 -7.80
CA PHE A 62 -15.79 3.23 -7.51
C PHE A 62 -14.79 3.52 -8.63
N ASN A 63 -14.47 4.80 -8.84
CA ASN A 63 -13.60 5.18 -9.94
C ASN A 63 -12.15 4.73 -9.70
N THR A 64 -11.66 3.75 -10.46
CA THR A 64 -10.28 3.27 -10.41
C THR A 64 -9.43 3.73 -11.59
N HIS A 65 -9.98 4.57 -12.48
CA HIS A 65 -9.31 5.00 -13.70
C HIS A 65 -9.46 6.50 -13.96
N MET A 66 -8.48 7.10 -14.60
CA MET A 66 -8.47 8.48 -15.07
C MET A 66 -8.40 8.47 -16.59
N LEU A 67 -9.11 9.40 -17.21
CA LEU A 67 -8.98 9.70 -18.63
C LEU A 67 -8.09 10.91 -18.80
N ASP A 68 -7.12 10.82 -19.69
CA ASP A 68 -6.28 11.94 -20.09
C ASP A 68 -7.00 12.85 -21.11
N ARG A 69 -6.28 13.83 -21.68
CA ARG A 69 -6.85 14.76 -22.68
C ARG A 69 -7.29 14.09 -23.98
N TRP A 70 -6.71 12.94 -24.31
CA TRP A 70 -7.01 12.17 -25.52
C TRP A 70 -8.06 11.08 -25.26
N GLY A 71 -8.45 10.89 -24.01
CA GLY A 71 -9.38 9.85 -23.59
C GLY A 71 -8.71 8.51 -23.34
N GLU A 72 -7.38 8.47 -23.24
CA GLU A 72 -6.64 7.28 -22.83
C GLU A 72 -6.85 7.01 -21.35
N SER A 73 -7.01 5.73 -20.98
CA SER A 73 -7.38 5.30 -19.64
C SER A 73 -6.15 4.86 -18.85
N PHE A 74 -6.00 5.41 -17.64
CA PHE A 74 -4.88 5.16 -16.74
C PHE A 74 -5.39 4.87 -15.33
N GLY A 75 -4.95 3.77 -14.71
CA GLY A 75 -5.41 3.35 -13.39
C GLY A 75 -4.32 2.63 -12.59
N PHE A 76 -4.64 2.28 -11.35
CA PHE A 76 -3.75 1.46 -10.52
C PHE A 76 -3.58 0.04 -11.07
N TYR A 77 -2.55 -0.67 -10.60
CA TYR A 77 -2.58 -2.14 -10.61
C TYR A 77 -3.83 -2.66 -9.90
N SER A 78 -4.37 -3.79 -10.36
CA SER A 78 -5.71 -4.26 -9.99
C SER A 78 -5.91 -4.48 -8.49
N GLU A 79 -4.87 -4.90 -7.77
CA GLU A 79 -4.97 -5.21 -6.33
C GLU A 79 -4.66 -4.01 -5.41
N VAL A 80 -4.04 -2.95 -5.94
CA VAL A 80 -3.60 -1.78 -5.15
C VAL A 80 -4.74 -1.14 -4.34
N PRO A 81 -5.96 -0.91 -4.89
CA PRO A 81 -7.03 -0.34 -4.08
C PRO A 81 -7.34 -1.18 -2.82
N GLN A 82 -7.36 -2.51 -2.93
CA GLN A 82 -7.66 -3.36 -1.78
C GLN A 82 -6.50 -3.42 -0.79
N ILE A 83 -5.25 -3.41 -1.28
CA ILE A 83 -4.04 -3.32 -0.45
C ILE A 83 -4.06 -2.03 0.39
N LEU A 84 -4.35 -0.89 -0.22
CA LEU A 84 -4.41 0.40 0.47
C LEU A 84 -5.55 0.43 1.51
N ALA A 85 -6.72 -0.11 1.16
CA ALA A 85 -7.84 -0.22 2.09
C ALA A 85 -7.49 -1.10 3.30
N ALA A 86 -6.88 -2.26 3.06
CA ALA A 86 -6.49 -3.20 4.11
C ALA A 86 -5.37 -2.65 5.00
N ALA A 87 -4.37 -1.97 4.44
CA ALA A 87 -3.31 -1.35 5.20
C ALA A 87 -3.85 -0.27 6.15
N ARG A 88 -4.79 0.56 5.68
CA ARG A 88 -5.46 1.57 6.52
C ARG A 88 -6.26 0.93 7.65
N ASP A 89 -6.98 -0.15 7.37
CA ASP A 89 -7.76 -0.90 8.36
C ASP A 89 -6.88 -1.47 9.49
N LYS A 90 -5.65 -1.87 9.16
CA LYS A 90 -4.64 -2.32 10.12
C LYS A 90 -3.88 -1.20 10.83
N GLY A 91 -4.23 0.06 10.55
CA GLY A 91 -3.57 1.23 11.11
C GLY A 91 -2.13 1.44 10.64
N ILE A 92 -1.74 0.82 9.51
CA ILE A 92 -0.47 1.09 8.87
C ILE A 92 -0.55 2.48 8.22
N VAL A 93 0.38 3.37 8.59
CA VAL A 93 0.53 4.67 7.92
C VAL A 93 1.08 4.42 6.51
N MET A 94 0.56 5.13 5.52
CA MET A 94 1.08 5.06 4.15
C MET A 94 1.61 6.41 3.69
N SER A 95 2.65 6.39 2.85
CA SER A 95 3.17 7.59 2.19
C SER A 95 3.71 7.27 0.80
N LEU A 96 4.13 8.31 0.09
CA LEU A 96 4.71 8.23 -1.25
C LEU A 96 6.11 8.82 -1.25
N ALA A 97 6.99 8.23 -2.07
CA ALA A 97 8.29 8.79 -2.41
C ALA A 97 8.50 8.64 -3.92
N SER A 98 8.09 9.63 -4.71
CA SER A 98 8.17 9.60 -6.17
C SER A 98 9.03 10.73 -6.72
N ARG A 99 9.84 10.36 -7.73
CA ARG A 99 10.79 11.24 -8.40
C ARG A 99 10.25 11.93 -9.66
N THR A 100 8.98 11.74 -9.98
CA THR A 100 8.39 12.27 -11.23
C THR A 100 8.65 13.76 -11.41
N HIS A 101 8.89 14.17 -12.66
CA HIS A 101 8.98 15.57 -13.04
C HIS A 101 7.61 16.24 -13.23
N ALA A 102 6.50 15.48 -13.12
CA ALA A 102 5.14 15.98 -13.21
C ALA A 102 4.37 15.85 -11.87
N PRO A 103 4.83 16.51 -10.79
CA PRO A 103 4.26 16.30 -9.45
C PRO A 103 2.78 16.72 -9.35
N ASP A 104 2.36 17.75 -10.08
CA ASP A 104 0.97 18.20 -10.07
C ASP A 104 0.05 17.23 -10.81
N LEU A 105 0.50 16.68 -11.93
CA LEU A 105 -0.24 15.65 -12.67
C LEU A 105 -0.40 14.38 -11.84
N ALA A 106 0.66 13.94 -11.15
CA ALA A 106 0.59 12.81 -10.22
C ALA A 106 -0.42 13.05 -9.09
N ARG A 107 -0.47 14.26 -8.52
CA ARG A 107 -1.48 14.62 -7.51
C ARG A 107 -2.89 14.63 -8.09
N ASP A 108 -3.08 15.11 -9.31
CA ASP A 108 -4.39 15.14 -9.95
C ASP A 108 -4.90 13.73 -10.28
N MET A 109 -4.02 12.82 -10.69
CA MET A 109 -4.32 11.38 -10.77
C MET A 109 -4.81 10.84 -9.43
N LEU A 110 -4.04 11.03 -8.34
CA LEU A 110 -4.40 10.53 -7.00
C LEU A 110 -5.68 11.15 -6.42
N LYS A 111 -6.04 12.38 -6.82
CA LYS A 111 -7.29 13.04 -6.40
C LYS A 111 -8.52 12.43 -7.09
N GLY A 112 -8.39 11.97 -8.32
CA GLY A 112 -9.51 11.43 -9.10
C GLY A 112 -9.68 9.92 -8.99
N LEU A 113 -8.62 9.19 -8.64
CA LEU A 113 -8.67 7.76 -8.30
C LEU A 113 -9.29 7.55 -6.91
N HIS A 114 -10.12 6.52 -6.77
CA HIS A 114 -10.76 6.13 -5.52
C HIS A 114 -10.30 4.76 -5.04
N VAL A 115 -10.35 4.59 -3.72
CA VAL A 115 -10.01 3.38 -2.98
C VAL A 115 -11.20 3.05 -2.07
N PRO A 116 -11.53 1.75 -1.87
CA PRO A 116 -12.57 1.34 -0.94
C PRO A 116 -12.38 1.91 0.46
N ALA A 117 -13.49 2.22 1.15
CA ALA A 117 -13.43 2.67 2.54
C ALA A 117 -12.97 1.56 3.50
N SER A 118 -13.22 0.30 3.14
CA SER A 118 -12.89 -0.92 3.88
C SER A 118 -12.57 -2.03 2.86
N PRO A 119 -11.66 -2.97 3.18
CA PRO A 119 -11.32 -4.09 2.28
C PRO A 119 -12.49 -5.04 2.00
N GLN A 120 -13.53 -5.03 2.84
CA GLN A 120 -14.76 -5.83 2.62
C GLN A 120 -15.78 -5.13 1.72
N SER A 121 -15.56 -3.86 1.36
CA SER A 121 -16.46 -3.08 0.52
C SER A 121 -16.04 -3.20 -0.94
N GLU A 122 -16.58 -4.20 -1.64
CA GLU A 122 -16.38 -4.34 -3.09
C GLU A 122 -17.32 -3.44 -3.92
N SER A 123 -18.42 -2.96 -3.31
CA SER A 123 -19.39 -2.06 -3.96
C SER A 123 -19.60 -0.75 -3.20
N GLY A 124 -19.87 0.32 -3.94
CA GLY A 124 -20.10 1.67 -3.40
C GLY A 124 -21.53 1.93 -2.92
N GLU A 125 -22.38 0.90 -2.87
CA GLU A 125 -23.83 1.03 -2.65
C GLU A 125 -24.26 0.88 -1.18
N THR A 126 -23.37 0.43 -0.29
CA THR A 126 -23.68 0.27 1.13
C THR A 126 -23.67 1.62 1.86
N PRO A 127 -24.73 1.98 2.62
CA PRO A 127 -24.73 3.21 3.41
C PRO A 127 -23.57 3.21 4.43
N GLY A 128 -22.63 4.14 4.30
CA GLY A 128 -21.45 4.26 5.17
C GLY A 128 -20.11 3.79 4.56
N THR A 129 -20.09 3.27 3.33
CA THR A 129 -18.88 2.70 2.68
C THR A 129 -18.36 3.55 1.50
N LYS A 130 -18.65 4.86 1.49
CA LYS A 130 -18.28 5.72 0.36
C LYS A 130 -16.76 5.64 0.08
N PRO A 131 -16.34 5.33 -1.16
CA PRO A 131 -14.94 5.32 -1.55
C PRO A 131 -14.27 6.64 -1.24
N LEU A 132 -13.01 6.57 -0.80
CA LEU A 132 -12.19 7.74 -0.52
C LEU A 132 -11.24 7.99 -1.67
N ARG A 133 -10.78 9.24 -1.85
CA ARG A 133 -9.78 9.56 -2.87
C ARG A 133 -8.46 8.91 -2.47
N ALA A 134 -7.71 8.40 -3.44
CA ALA A 134 -6.45 7.73 -3.16
C ALA A 134 -5.44 8.66 -2.45
N ILE A 135 -5.42 9.95 -2.81
CA ILE A 135 -4.55 10.94 -2.16
C ILE A 135 -4.76 11.04 -0.64
N ASP A 136 -5.97 10.75 -0.14
CA ASP A 136 -6.31 10.84 1.29
C ASP A 136 -5.76 9.65 2.11
N PHE A 137 -5.21 8.62 1.46
CA PHE A 137 -4.53 7.50 2.13
C PHE A 137 -3.05 7.78 2.42
N PHE A 138 -2.45 8.75 1.74
CA PHE A 138 -1.02 9.00 1.80
C PHE A 138 -0.71 10.21 2.69
N THR A 139 -0.08 9.95 3.83
CA THR A 139 0.38 10.97 4.77
C THR A 139 1.69 11.58 4.28
N HIS A 140 1.74 12.92 4.17
CA HIS A 140 2.92 13.69 3.75
C HIS A 140 3.60 13.15 2.46
N PRO A 141 2.87 12.99 1.34
CA PRO A 141 3.42 12.40 0.12
C PRO A 141 4.58 13.24 -0.42
N GLN A 142 5.72 12.58 -0.67
CA GLN A 142 6.91 13.21 -1.22
C GLN A 142 6.92 12.95 -2.74
N ILE A 143 6.46 13.93 -3.52
CA ILE A 143 6.35 13.81 -4.99
C ILE A 143 7.08 15.00 -5.61
N TYR A 144 8.35 14.79 -6.00
CA TYR A 144 9.21 15.77 -6.65
C TYR A 144 10.52 15.12 -7.14
N PRO A 145 11.22 15.69 -8.14
CA PRO A 145 12.53 15.20 -8.54
C PRO A 145 13.56 15.25 -7.40
N GLY A 146 14.34 14.17 -7.22
CA GLY A 146 15.38 14.11 -6.18
C GLY A 146 15.88 12.70 -5.87
N SER A 147 16.69 12.56 -4.81
CA SER A 147 17.10 11.25 -4.29
C SER A 147 16.03 10.70 -3.34
N LYS A 148 15.74 9.39 -3.38
CA LYS A 148 14.79 8.77 -2.44
C LYS A 148 15.23 8.97 -0.98
N THR A 149 16.53 9.00 -0.70
CA THR A 149 17.04 9.31 0.64
C THR A 149 16.62 10.69 1.15
N THR A 150 16.54 11.69 0.27
CA THR A 150 16.00 13.03 0.61
C THR A 150 14.52 12.97 0.92
N HIS A 151 13.75 12.23 0.11
CA HIS A 151 12.31 12.02 0.33
C HIS A 151 12.05 11.43 1.72
N PHE A 152 12.76 10.37 2.08
CA PHE A 152 12.62 9.71 3.39
C PHE A 152 12.99 10.62 4.57
N ARG A 153 14.06 11.42 4.46
CA ARG A 153 14.43 12.40 5.51
C ARG A 153 13.36 13.48 5.69
N HIS A 154 12.79 13.97 4.60
CA HIS A 154 11.70 14.94 4.64
C HIS A 154 10.41 14.32 5.21
N LEU A 155 10.04 13.12 4.77
CA LEU A 155 8.89 12.39 5.29
C LEU A 155 8.98 12.21 6.81
N GLN A 156 10.11 11.71 7.31
CA GLN A 156 10.34 11.53 8.75
C GLN A 156 10.25 12.85 9.52
N THR A 157 10.74 13.95 8.93
CA THR A 157 10.63 15.30 9.51
C THR A 157 9.17 15.76 9.59
N GLN A 158 8.38 15.54 8.54
CA GLN A 158 6.96 15.91 8.51
C GLN A 158 6.13 15.07 9.49
N LEU A 159 6.38 13.76 9.56
CA LEU A 159 5.74 12.86 10.53
C LEU A 159 6.04 13.26 11.97
N SER A 160 7.22 13.82 12.24
CA SER A 160 7.58 14.30 13.58
C SER A 160 6.87 15.60 13.96
N LYS A 161 6.53 16.45 12.99
CA LYS A 161 5.84 17.75 13.20
C LYS A 161 4.33 17.59 13.28
N SER A 162 3.79 16.78 12.39
CA SER A 162 2.36 16.50 12.25
C SER A 162 2.18 15.00 12.27
N PRO A 163 2.14 14.38 13.46
CA PRO A 163 1.90 12.96 13.58
C PRO A 163 0.53 12.61 12.97
N PRO A 164 0.35 11.39 12.44
CA PRO A 164 -0.93 10.95 11.90
C PRO A 164 -2.04 11.16 12.94
N SER A 165 -3.16 11.79 12.55
CA SER A 165 -4.18 12.34 13.44
C SER A 165 -5.01 11.30 14.22
N SER A 166 -4.74 10.01 14.05
CA SER A 166 -5.31 8.94 14.85
C SER A 166 -4.54 7.66 14.58
N ALA A 167 -4.00 7.07 15.65
CA ALA A 167 -3.91 5.63 15.74
C ALA A 167 -5.29 5.04 15.36
N ALA A 168 -5.39 4.41 14.19
CA ALA A 168 -6.27 3.27 14.06
C ALA A 168 -5.63 2.21 14.98
N GLY A 169 -6.26 2.00 16.13
CA GLY A 169 -5.66 1.39 17.31
C GLY A 169 -5.10 -0.01 17.06
N GLY A 170 -3.79 -0.08 16.89
CA GLY A 170 -2.99 -1.27 17.19
C GLY A 170 -2.42 -1.17 18.62
N PRO A 171 -2.49 -2.24 19.44
CA PRO A 171 -1.87 -2.26 20.75
C PRO A 171 -0.36 -2.39 20.58
N GLY A 172 0.39 -1.29 20.69
CA GLY A 172 1.84 -1.39 20.49
C GLY A 172 2.69 -0.20 20.89
N HIS A 173 2.41 1.01 20.44
CA HIS A 173 3.37 2.12 20.61
C HIS A 173 2.72 3.43 21.05
N GLY A 174 2.47 3.52 22.36
CA GLY A 174 2.27 4.82 23.02
C GLY A 174 3.60 5.58 23.09
N GLN A 175 3.62 6.82 22.60
CA GLN A 175 4.01 8.04 23.34
C GLN A 175 4.22 9.20 22.35
N GLY A 176 3.63 10.35 22.66
CA GLY A 176 3.62 11.53 21.81
C GLY A 176 4.99 12.01 21.35
N GLY A 177 5.04 12.57 20.14
CA GLY A 177 6.16 13.38 19.64
C GLY A 177 7.42 12.61 19.23
N ARG A 178 7.45 11.27 19.26
CA ARG A 178 8.65 10.52 18.87
C ARG A 178 8.73 10.32 17.36
N LYS A 179 9.87 10.74 16.81
CA LYS A 179 10.32 10.49 15.44
C LYS A 179 10.28 8.98 15.11
N ILE A 180 9.55 8.60 14.05
CA ILE A 180 9.49 7.20 13.57
C ILE A 180 10.87 6.81 13.00
N PRO A 181 11.54 5.75 13.53
CA PRO A 181 12.82 5.26 13.01
C PRO A 181 12.73 4.78 11.55
N PHE A 182 13.86 4.77 10.83
CA PHE A 182 13.90 4.40 9.41
C PHE A 182 13.75 2.89 9.16
N ASP A 183 14.54 2.06 9.82
CA ASP A 183 13.94 1.26 10.87
C ASP A 183 12.58 0.62 10.56
N GLU A 184 11.58 1.22 11.19
CA GLU A 184 10.14 0.94 11.18
C GLU A 184 9.44 1.15 9.83
N MET A 185 10.17 1.53 8.78
CA MET A 185 9.63 1.79 7.46
C MET A 185 9.90 0.63 6.50
N LEU A 186 8.88 0.28 5.71
CA LEU A 186 8.98 -0.61 4.56
C LEU A 186 8.75 0.21 3.29
N PHE A 187 9.58 0.02 2.28
CA PHE A 187 9.54 0.77 1.03
C PHE A 187 9.45 -0.16 -0.18
N PHE A 188 8.44 0.05 -1.02
CA PHE A 188 8.25 -0.62 -2.30
C PHE A 188 8.60 0.31 -3.47
N ASP A 189 9.44 -0.18 -4.38
CA ASP A 189 9.93 0.56 -5.55
C ASP A 189 10.35 -0.45 -6.64
N ASP A 190 10.10 -0.15 -7.91
CA ASP A 190 10.47 -0.99 -9.05
C ASP A 190 11.94 -0.79 -9.47
N GLU A 191 12.58 0.33 -9.09
CA GLU A 191 13.93 0.66 -9.51
C GLU A 191 14.97 0.24 -8.46
N GLY A 192 15.74 -0.81 -8.76
CA GLY A 192 16.78 -1.34 -7.85
C GLY A 192 17.83 -0.32 -7.39
N ARG A 193 18.05 0.77 -8.13
CA ARG A 193 18.96 1.87 -7.74
C ARG A 193 18.50 2.64 -6.49
N ASN A 194 17.20 2.59 -6.18
CA ASN A 194 16.62 3.25 -5.02
C ASN A 194 16.83 2.46 -3.71
N ARG A 195 17.44 1.26 -3.77
CA ARG A 195 17.84 0.45 -2.61
C ARG A 195 18.79 1.19 -1.66
N ASN A 196 19.43 2.26 -2.11
CA ASN A 196 20.32 3.04 -1.26
C ASN A 196 19.64 3.61 0.00
N VAL A 197 18.30 3.74 0.03
CA VAL A 197 17.57 4.10 1.27
C VAL A 197 17.75 3.05 2.37
N GLU A 198 17.90 1.78 2.01
CA GLU A 198 18.16 0.72 2.98
C GLU A 198 19.58 0.83 3.53
N THR A 199 20.57 0.99 2.66
CA THR A 199 21.98 1.04 3.08
C THR A 199 22.33 2.32 3.82
N GLU A 200 21.72 3.45 3.45
CA GLU A 200 22.06 4.76 4.02
C GLU A 200 21.21 5.14 5.25
N LEU A 201 19.95 4.67 5.32
CA LEU A 201 19.01 5.10 6.36
C LEU A 201 18.54 3.94 7.24
N GLY A 202 18.60 2.69 6.78
CA GLY A 202 18.11 1.52 7.51
C GLY A 202 16.66 1.13 7.21
N VAL A 203 16.00 1.81 6.25
CA VAL A 203 14.68 1.44 5.73
C VAL A 203 14.71 0.01 5.19
N THR A 204 13.64 -0.76 5.31
CA THR A 204 13.56 -2.04 4.57
C THR A 204 13.14 -1.75 3.14
N PHE A 205 14.00 -2.03 2.16
CA PHE A 205 13.70 -1.86 0.74
C PHE A 205 13.23 -3.18 0.12
N TYR A 206 12.12 -3.14 -0.62
CA TYR A 206 11.61 -4.28 -1.35
C TYR A 206 11.39 -3.92 -2.83
N LEU A 207 12.03 -4.70 -3.72
CA LEU A 207 11.98 -4.48 -5.17
C LEU A 207 10.70 -5.09 -5.75
N VAL A 208 9.94 -4.31 -6.52
CA VAL A 208 8.70 -4.75 -7.18
C VAL A 208 8.76 -4.57 -8.70
N PRO A 209 9.41 -5.50 -9.44
CA PRO A 209 9.70 -5.30 -10.87
C PRO A 209 8.44 -5.24 -11.75
N ASP A 210 7.33 -5.82 -11.29
CA ASP A 210 6.06 -5.90 -12.02
C ASP A 210 4.93 -5.12 -11.32
N GLY A 211 5.30 -4.19 -10.42
CA GLY A 211 4.36 -3.46 -9.58
C GLY A 211 3.92 -4.22 -8.33
N VAL A 212 3.14 -3.54 -7.50
CA VAL A 212 2.68 -4.09 -6.22
C VAL A 212 1.40 -4.91 -6.40
N ASP A 213 1.47 -6.17 -5.98
CA ASP A 213 0.34 -7.06 -5.70
C ASP A 213 0.41 -7.52 -4.22
N LYS A 214 -0.59 -8.29 -3.76
CA LYS A 214 -0.60 -8.77 -2.37
C LYS A 214 0.58 -9.69 -2.06
N GLU A 215 1.06 -10.47 -3.03
CA GLU A 215 2.22 -11.35 -2.84
C GLU A 215 3.50 -10.55 -2.62
N GLN A 216 3.69 -9.43 -3.33
CA GLN A 216 4.79 -8.50 -3.10
C GLN A 216 4.69 -7.88 -1.71
N VAL A 217 3.49 -7.47 -1.29
CA VAL A 217 3.27 -6.93 0.07
C VAL A 217 3.65 -7.96 1.13
N ASP A 218 3.17 -9.20 1.01
CA ASP A 218 3.50 -10.27 1.94
C ASP A 218 5.00 -10.52 2.03
N ARG A 219 5.69 -10.58 0.89
CA ARG A 219 7.15 -10.75 0.86
C ARG A 219 7.89 -9.55 1.45
N GLY A 220 7.45 -8.33 1.17
CA GLY A 220 8.03 -7.11 1.74
C GLY A 220 7.89 -7.04 3.25
N VAL A 221 6.71 -7.39 3.78
CA VAL A 221 6.49 -7.48 5.23
C VAL A 221 7.36 -8.58 5.85
N TRP A 222 7.52 -9.72 5.19
CA TRP A 222 8.44 -10.76 5.66
C TRP A 222 9.90 -10.34 5.66
N GLU A 223 10.39 -9.60 4.67
CA GLU A 223 11.74 -9.04 4.70
C GLU A 223 11.90 -8.02 5.83
N TRP A 224 10.88 -7.20 6.10
CA TRP A 224 10.87 -6.26 7.23
C TRP A 224 10.91 -6.98 8.59
N ARG A 225 10.16 -8.08 8.72
CA ARG A 225 10.12 -8.96 9.90
C ARG A 225 11.44 -9.68 10.13
N LYS A 226 12.02 -10.24 9.08
CA LYS A 226 13.31 -10.94 9.11
C LYS A 226 14.44 -10.05 9.64
N ARG A 227 14.45 -8.77 9.26
CA ARG A 227 15.41 -7.78 9.78
C ARG A 227 15.25 -7.47 11.26
N ARG A 228 14.14 -7.90 11.86
CA ARG A 228 13.81 -7.81 13.30
C ARG A 228 13.89 -9.16 14.02
N GLY A 229 14.39 -10.20 13.35
CA GLY A 229 14.48 -11.54 13.92
C GLY A 229 13.14 -12.27 14.04
N ILE A 230 12.06 -11.76 13.42
CA ILE A 230 10.77 -12.45 13.37
C ILE A 230 10.81 -13.44 12.19
N THR A 231 10.42 -14.67 12.45
CA THR A 231 10.53 -15.81 11.55
C THR A 231 9.19 -16.52 11.35
N PRO A 232 9.06 -17.39 10.33
CA PRO A 232 7.87 -18.21 10.17
C PRO A 232 7.57 -19.15 11.35
N ASN A 233 8.54 -19.42 12.22
CA ASN A 233 8.30 -20.21 13.43
C ASN A 233 7.50 -19.42 14.47
N ASP A 234 7.68 -18.10 14.55
CA ASP A 234 6.90 -17.24 15.45
C ASP A 234 5.41 -17.29 15.09
N LEU A 235 5.09 -17.27 13.80
CA LEU A 235 3.71 -17.46 13.32
C LEU A 235 3.12 -18.81 13.74
N ARG A 236 3.93 -19.88 13.69
CA ARG A 236 3.47 -21.22 14.10
C ARG A 236 3.19 -21.27 15.60
N ASN A 237 4.04 -20.63 16.40
CA ASN A 237 3.89 -20.59 17.85
C ASN A 237 2.64 -19.81 18.26
N GLU A 238 2.35 -18.67 17.63
CA GLU A 238 1.12 -17.90 17.89
C GLU A 238 -0.14 -18.71 17.58
N ARG A 239 -0.18 -19.40 16.43
CA ARG A 239 -1.33 -20.25 16.07
C ARG A 239 -1.56 -21.41 17.02
N VAL A 240 -0.50 -21.98 17.61
CA VAL A 240 -0.63 -23.02 18.63
C VAL A 240 -1.22 -22.42 19.91
N ALA A 241 -0.72 -21.27 20.35
CA ALA A 241 -1.23 -20.59 21.54
C ALA A 241 -2.73 -20.22 21.43
N GLU A 242 -3.19 -19.79 20.24
CA GLU A 242 -4.62 -19.52 19.97
C GLU A 242 -5.51 -20.78 20.00
N LEU A 243 -4.96 -21.96 19.71
CA LEU A 243 -5.70 -23.22 19.73
C LEU A 243 -5.75 -23.87 21.12
N GLU A 244 -4.81 -23.53 22.00
CA GLU A 244 -4.67 -24.10 23.35
C GLU A 244 -5.34 -23.25 24.45
N GLY A 245 -5.77 -22.02 24.14
CA GLY A 245 -6.47 -21.09 25.05
C GLY A 245 -7.97 -20.99 24.82
#